data_AF-A0A349W2T9-F1
#
_entry.id   AF-A0A349W2T9-F1
#
_cell.length_a   1.000
_cell.length_b   1.000
_cell.length_c   1.000
_cell.angle_alpha   90.00
_cell.angle_beta   90.00
_cell.angle_gamma   90.00
#
_symmetry.space_group_name_H-M   'P 1'
#
loop_
_entity.id
_entity.type
_entity.pdbx_description
1 polymer ?
#
loop_
_entity_poly.entity_id
_entity_poly.type
_entity_poly.pdbx_seq_one_letter_code
_entity_poly.pdbx_strand_id
1 'polypeptide(L)'
;MSVRSYFIFLLGAVLLLSSCSTKKKVLSSNTHSSNGAVLTDASSARGKTFSGSRLDNYADLLNVSTKKLNPHLYSFIDDWMGIPHRMGGQTKSGVDCSGFVNLLYIEVYKGNLPRTSRDMEGIVKRK
;
A
#
# COMPACT_ATOMS: atom_id res chain seq x y z
N MET A 1 4.50 53.60 -25.58
CA MET A 1 4.01 52.61 -24.59
C MET A 1 4.37 51.15 -24.87
N SER A 2 4.90 50.76 -26.04
CA SER A 2 5.08 49.33 -26.37
C SER A 2 6.20 48.59 -25.64
N VAL A 3 7.39 49.18 -25.48
CA VAL A 3 8.59 48.43 -25.05
C VAL A 3 8.51 47.93 -23.60
N ARG A 4 7.89 48.71 -22.71
CA ARG A 4 7.66 48.30 -21.31
C ARG A 4 6.66 47.15 -21.19
N SER A 5 5.62 47.12 -22.02
CA SER A 5 4.68 46.00 -22.04
C SER A 5 5.34 44.72 -22.56
N TYR A 6 6.15 44.80 -23.62
CA TYR A 6 6.90 43.63 -24.10
C TYR A 6 7.89 43.10 -23.06
N PHE A 7 8.54 44.00 -22.30
CA PHE A 7 9.45 43.59 -21.23
C PHE A 7 8.72 42.84 -20.09
N ILE A 8 7.51 43.29 -19.72
CA ILE A 8 6.68 42.64 -18.70
C ILE A 8 6.19 41.27 -19.20
N PHE A 9 5.74 41.17 -20.46
CA PHE A 9 5.34 39.89 -21.04
C PHE A 9 6.50 38.90 -21.15
N LEU A 10 7.70 39.36 -21.48
CA LEU A 10 8.90 38.52 -21.59
C LEU A 10 9.37 38.04 -20.20
N LEU A 11 9.29 38.89 -19.17
CA LEU A 11 9.60 38.51 -17.79
C LEU A 11 8.62 37.47 -17.23
N GLY A 12 7.33 37.59 -17.57
CA GLY A 12 6.30 36.62 -17.18
C GLY A 12 6.47 35.25 -17.85
N ALA A 13 6.90 35.21 -19.11
CA ALA A 13 7.13 33.96 -19.84
C ALA A 13 8.31 33.16 -19.26
N VAL A 14 9.38 33.82 -18.82
CA VAL A 14 10.54 33.16 -18.19
C VAL A 14 10.17 32.54 -16.84
N LEU A 15 9.28 33.17 -16.07
CA LEU A 15 8.79 32.63 -14.79
C LEU A 15 7.91 31.39 -14.97
N LEU A 16 7.13 31.30 -16.05
CA LEU A 16 6.23 30.18 -16.33
C LEU A 16 6.93 28.93 -16.88
N LEU A 17 8.15 29.05 -17.41
CA LEU A 17 8.94 27.93 -17.95
C LEU A 17 9.82 27.23 -16.90
N SER A 18 9.71 27.62 -15.62
CA SER A 18 10.43 27.01 -14.50
C SER A 18 9.79 25.68 -14.04
N SER A 19 9.64 24.70 -14.94
CA SER A 19 9.26 23.33 -14.54
C SER A 19 10.51 22.53 -14.18
N CYS A 20 10.73 22.27 -12.89
CA CYS A 20 11.77 21.36 -12.42
C CYS A 20 11.42 19.91 -12.78
N SER A 21 12.10 19.34 -13.77
CA SER A 21 12.13 17.89 -13.99
C SER A 21 13.02 17.25 -12.94
N THR A 22 12.44 16.71 -11.85
CA THR A 22 13.20 15.90 -10.90
C THR A 22 13.41 14.52 -11.50
N LYS A 23 14.66 14.16 -11.82
CA LYS A 23 15.01 12.78 -12.19
C LYS A 23 14.95 11.95 -10.91
N LYS A 24 13.96 11.08 -10.77
CA LYS A 24 13.96 10.03 -9.74
C LYS A 24 15.15 9.09 -10.03
N LYS A 25 16.23 9.21 -9.26
CA LYS A 25 17.21 8.12 -9.14
C LYS A 25 16.56 7.01 -8.31
N VAL A 26 15.99 6.01 -8.99
CA VAL A 26 15.70 4.72 -8.33
C VAL A 26 17.05 4.03 -8.16
N LEU A 27 17.55 4.00 -6.93
CA LEU A 27 18.73 3.23 -6.58
C LEU A 27 18.34 1.75 -6.67
N SER A 28 18.64 1.10 -7.80
CA SER A 28 18.65 -0.35 -7.88
C SER A 28 19.93 -0.83 -7.23
N SER A 29 19.96 -0.89 -5.89
CA SER A 29 21.05 -1.52 -5.16
C SER A 29 20.82 -3.02 -5.15
N ASN A 30 21.44 -3.70 -6.11
CA ASN A 30 21.61 -5.15 -6.05
C ASN A 30 22.79 -5.42 -5.09
N THR A 31 22.56 -5.26 -3.79
CA THR A 31 23.57 -5.53 -2.76
C THR A 31 23.01 -6.61 -1.84
N HIS A 32 23.50 -7.83 -2.02
CA HIS A 32 23.45 -8.84 -0.97
C HIS A 32 24.14 -8.28 0.27
N SER A 33 23.39 -7.99 1.33
CA SER A 33 23.99 -7.80 2.64
C SER A 33 23.01 -8.15 3.76
N SER A 34 23.46 -9.08 4.57
CA SER A 34 22.88 -9.61 5.79
C SER A 34 22.77 -8.54 6.89
N ASN A 35 21.79 -8.74 7.77
CA ASN A 35 21.64 -8.09 9.09
C ASN A 35 21.15 -6.63 9.13
N GLY A 36 20.04 -6.36 8.46
CA GLY A 36 19.28 -5.12 8.66
C GLY A 36 18.05 -4.99 7.76
N ALA A 37 17.48 -6.12 7.31
CA ALA A 37 16.41 -6.12 6.32
C ALA A 37 15.18 -5.38 6.88
N VAL A 38 14.76 -4.34 6.15
CA VAL A 38 13.46 -3.71 6.36
C VAL A 38 12.42 -4.82 6.24
N LEU A 39 11.65 -5.09 7.30
CA LEU A 39 10.61 -6.13 7.35
C LEU A 39 9.49 -5.97 6.29
N THR A 40 9.56 -4.93 5.46
CA THR A 40 8.60 -4.61 4.40
C THR A 40 9.07 -5.01 3.01
N ASP A 41 10.32 -5.44 2.88
CA ASP A 41 10.83 -5.96 1.62
C ASP A 41 10.30 -7.41 1.49
N ALA A 42 9.50 -7.67 0.46
CA ALA A 42 9.01 -9.01 0.16
C ALA A 42 10.10 -9.85 -0.55
N SER A 43 11.38 -9.51 -0.41
CA SER A 43 12.46 -10.14 -1.15
C SER A 43 12.69 -11.58 -0.71
N SER A 44 12.41 -11.91 0.56
CA SER A 44 12.41 -13.29 1.05
C SER A 44 11.31 -14.17 0.42
N ALA A 45 10.25 -13.56 -0.12
CA ALA A 45 9.23 -14.26 -0.90
C ALA A 45 9.63 -14.43 -2.38
N ARG A 46 10.63 -13.68 -2.87
CA ARG A 46 11.08 -13.73 -4.27
C ARG A 46 11.79 -15.06 -4.52
N GLY A 47 11.19 -15.89 -5.38
CA GLY A 47 11.73 -17.21 -5.75
C GLY A 47 11.24 -18.37 -4.88
N LYS A 48 10.32 -18.14 -3.93
CA LYS A 48 9.63 -19.24 -3.25
C LYS A 48 8.59 -19.82 -4.21
N THR A 49 8.82 -21.04 -4.68
CA THR A 49 7.85 -21.76 -5.52
C THR A 49 6.79 -22.35 -4.62
N PHE A 50 5.57 -21.86 -4.77
CA PHE A 50 4.42 -22.31 -4.03
C PHE A 50 3.71 -23.42 -4.81
N SER A 51 3.79 -24.66 -4.32
CA SER A 51 3.22 -25.84 -4.99
C SER A 51 1.91 -26.33 -4.36
N GLY A 52 1.51 -25.78 -3.20
CA GLY A 52 0.31 -26.17 -2.47
C GLY A 52 -0.91 -25.31 -2.80
N SER A 53 -2.01 -25.56 -2.09
CA SER A 53 -3.18 -24.65 -2.14
C SER A 53 -2.79 -23.26 -1.63
N ARG A 54 -3.57 -22.22 -1.99
CA ARG A 54 -3.28 -20.85 -1.53
C ARG A 54 -3.13 -20.77 0.00
N LEU A 55 -3.96 -21.52 0.73
CA LEU A 55 -3.92 -21.57 2.19
C LEU A 55 -2.67 -22.30 2.73
N ASP A 56 -2.21 -23.36 2.06
CA ASP A 56 -0.96 -24.05 2.42
C ASP A 56 0.25 -23.13 2.25
N ASN A 57 0.25 -22.33 1.19
CA ASN A 57 1.31 -21.35 0.95
C ASN A 57 1.41 -20.31 2.08
N TYR A 58 0.26 -19.85 2.60
CA TYR A 58 0.21 -18.97 3.78
C TYR A 58 0.70 -19.70 5.04
N ALA A 59 0.30 -20.96 5.24
CA ALA A 59 0.73 -21.76 6.38
C ALA A 59 2.25 -21.95 6.39
N ASP A 60 2.84 -22.25 5.24
CA ASP A 60 4.27 -22.39 5.04
C ASP A 60 5.03 -21.07 5.17
N LEU A 61 4.42 -19.94 4.81
CA LEU A 61 5.01 -18.61 5.00
C LEU A 61 5.02 -18.18 6.46
N LEU A 62 3.94 -18.47 7.18
CA LEU A 62 3.76 -18.08 8.57
C LEU A 62 4.34 -19.11 9.56
N ASN A 63 4.83 -20.24 9.06
CA ASN A 63 5.32 -21.37 9.86
C ASN A 63 4.28 -21.85 10.89
N VAL A 64 3.04 -22.04 10.44
CA VAL A 64 1.92 -22.53 11.24
C VAL A 64 1.18 -23.66 10.53
N SER A 65 0.42 -24.45 11.29
CA SER A 65 -0.47 -25.46 10.68
C SER A 65 -1.62 -24.79 9.94
N THR A 66 -1.93 -25.30 8.74
CA THR A 66 -3.09 -24.90 7.92
C THR A 66 -4.41 -24.91 8.69
N LYS A 67 -4.59 -25.86 9.62
CA LYS A 67 -5.79 -25.96 10.48
C LYS A 67 -6.00 -24.76 11.40
N LYS A 68 -4.95 -23.98 11.69
CA LYS A 68 -5.05 -22.76 12.52
C LYS A 68 -5.42 -21.52 11.69
N LEU A 69 -5.39 -21.61 10.36
CA LEU A 69 -5.69 -20.49 9.49
C LEU A 69 -7.20 -20.36 9.24
N ASN A 70 -7.66 -19.12 9.12
CA ASN A 70 -9.03 -18.83 8.69
C ASN A 70 -9.07 -18.76 7.15
N PRO A 71 -9.68 -19.75 6.45
CA PRO A 71 -9.70 -19.75 4.99
C PRO A 71 -10.39 -18.52 4.39
N HIS A 72 -11.41 -17.97 5.05
CA HIS A 72 -12.12 -16.78 4.57
C HIS A 72 -11.26 -15.51 4.64
N LEU A 73 -10.44 -15.39 5.70
CA LEU A 73 -9.51 -14.27 5.85
C LEU A 73 -8.50 -14.25 4.69
N TYR A 74 -7.86 -15.38 4.43
CA TYR A 74 -6.81 -15.45 3.41
C TYR A 74 -7.38 -15.37 1.99
N SER A 75 -8.58 -15.90 1.74
CA SER A 75 -9.29 -15.67 0.47
C SER A 75 -9.58 -14.18 0.26
N PHE A 76 -10.05 -13.48 1.30
CA PHE A 76 -10.28 -12.03 1.22
C PHE A 76 -8.97 -11.28 0.93
N ILE A 77 -7.87 -11.63 1.61
CA ILE A 77 -6.56 -11.02 1.37
C ILE A 77 -6.13 -11.22 -0.09
N ASP A 78 -6.26 -12.43 -0.64
CA ASP A 78 -5.93 -12.73 -2.04
C ASP A 78 -6.78 -11.89 -3.01
N ASP A 79 -8.09 -11.79 -2.78
CA ASP A 79 -9.00 -11.04 -3.64
C ASP A 79 -8.69 -9.53 -3.67
N TRP A 80 -8.10 -9.01 -2.59
CA TRP A 80 -7.75 -7.60 -2.45
C TRP A 80 -6.26 -7.33 -2.69
N MET A 81 -5.45 -8.36 -2.96
CA MET A 81 -4.03 -8.21 -3.20
C MET A 81 -3.78 -7.46 -4.51
N GLY A 82 -2.91 -6.45 -4.46
CA GLY A 82 -2.55 -5.64 -5.63
C GLY A 82 -3.53 -4.50 -5.96
N ILE A 83 -4.64 -4.35 -5.23
CA ILE A 83 -5.54 -3.21 -5.41
C ILE A 83 -4.79 -1.90 -5.06
N PRO A 84 -4.83 -0.87 -5.93
CA PRO A 84 -4.09 0.37 -5.69
C PRO A 84 -4.51 1.07 -4.40
N HIS A 85 -3.54 1.65 -3.69
CA HIS A 85 -3.86 2.48 -2.54
C HIS A 85 -4.54 3.78 -3.00
N ARG A 86 -5.69 4.14 -2.40
CA ARG A 86 -6.39 5.40 -2.65
C ARG A 86 -6.95 5.97 -1.37
N MET A 87 -6.51 7.18 -0.99
CA MET A 87 -7.04 7.92 0.17
C MET A 87 -8.57 7.99 0.13
N GLY A 88 -9.24 7.59 1.21
CA GLY A 88 -10.70 7.53 1.31
C GLY A 88 -11.35 6.34 0.58
N GLY A 89 -10.58 5.55 -0.18
CA GLY A 89 -11.08 4.46 -1.01
C GLY A 89 -11.63 3.27 -0.22
N GLN A 90 -12.67 2.64 -0.78
CA GLN A 90 -13.36 1.45 -0.22
C GLN A 90 -13.84 0.50 -1.34
N THR A 91 -13.16 0.50 -2.49
CA THR A 91 -13.58 -0.24 -3.68
C THR A 91 -12.38 -0.90 -4.34
N LYS A 92 -12.62 -1.83 -5.28
CA LYS A 92 -11.55 -2.46 -6.08
C LYS A 92 -10.84 -1.49 -7.04
N SER A 93 -11.37 -0.28 -7.26
CA SER A 93 -10.64 0.79 -7.98
C SER A 93 -9.62 1.53 -7.10
N GLY A 94 -9.66 1.31 -5.79
CA GLY A 94 -8.63 1.76 -4.86
C GLY A 94 -9.14 1.85 -3.43
N VAL A 95 -8.26 1.52 -2.49
CA VAL A 95 -8.59 1.40 -1.06
C VAL A 95 -7.51 2.03 -0.20
N ASP A 96 -7.86 2.67 0.92
CA ASP A 96 -6.86 3.09 1.90
C ASP A 96 -6.66 2.04 3.00
N CYS A 97 -5.65 2.25 3.85
CA CYS A 97 -5.33 1.32 4.94
C CYS A 97 -6.54 1.03 5.84
N SER A 98 -7.25 2.07 6.26
CA SER A 98 -8.41 1.96 7.15
C SER A 98 -9.65 1.37 6.47
N GLY A 99 -9.87 1.68 5.19
CA GLY A 99 -10.95 1.14 4.38
C GLY A 99 -10.78 -0.36 4.15
N PHE A 100 -9.55 -0.80 3.90
CA PHE A 100 -9.25 -2.23 3.76
C PHE A 100 -9.56 -3.00 5.05
N VAL A 101 -9.09 -2.52 6.20
CA VAL A 101 -9.35 -3.15 7.50
C VAL A 101 -10.84 -3.15 7.85
N ASN A 102 -11.53 -2.04 7.58
CA ASN A 102 -12.97 -1.92 7.79
C ASN A 102 -13.75 -2.97 6.99
N LEU A 103 -13.50 -3.07 5.68
CA LEU A 103 -14.15 -4.04 4.80
C LEU A 103 -13.85 -5.48 5.21
N LEU A 104 -12.59 -5.78 5.56
CA LEU A 104 -12.17 -7.09 6.05
C LEU A 104 -12.96 -7.50 7.29
N TYR A 105 -13.10 -6.59 8.26
CA TYR A 105 -13.82 -6.89 9.49
C TYR A 105 -15.31 -7.12 9.27
N ILE A 106 -15.92 -6.34 8.37
CA ILE A 106 -17.34 -6.50 7.99
C ILE A 106 -17.55 -7.83 7.26
N GLU A 107 -16.73 -8.14 6.27
CA GLU A 107 -16.95 -9.29 5.38
C GLU A 107 -16.54 -10.61 6.03
N VAL A 108 -15.37 -10.66 6.68
CA VAL A 108 -14.78 -11.89 7.23
C VAL A 108 -15.27 -12.16 8.65
N TYR A 109 -15.26 -11.15 9.51
CA TYR A 109 -15.54 -11.31 10.94
C TYR A 109 -16.93 -10.87 11.36
N LYS A 110 -17.73 -10.34 10.42
CA LYS A 110 -19.08 -9.79 10.67
C LYS A 110 -19.09 -8.73 11.78
N GLY A 111 -17.98 -8.03 11.96
CA GLY A 111 -17.80 -6.99 12.95
C GLY A 111 -17.87 -5.59 12.33
N ASN A 112 -18.30 -4.61 13.10
CA ASN A 112 -18.37 -3.22 12.66
C ASN A 112 -17.21 -2.43 13.28
N LEU A 113 -16.20 -2.10 12.46
CA LEU A 113 -15.13 -1.20 12.85
C LEU A 113 -15.41 0.21 12.34
N PRO A 114 -14.98 1.27 13.04
CA PRO A 114 -15.00 2.63 12.53
C PRO A 114 -14.23 2.76 11.22
N ARG A 115 -14.59 3.78 10.43
CA ARG A 115 -13.97 4.03 9.12
C ARG A 115 -12.52 4.50 9.24
N THR A 116 -12.12 5.17 10.32
CA THR A 116 -10.78 5.77 10.44
C THR A 116 -9.90 4.97 11.39
N SER A 117 -8.58 4.92 11.13
CA SER A 117 -7.62 4.24 12.01
C SER A 117 -7.59 4.84 13.42
N ARG A 118 -7.83 6.15 13.55
CA ARG A 118 -7.88 6.84 14.85
C ARG A 118 -9.05 6.34 15.69
N ASP A 119 -10.22 6.20 15.08
CA ASP A 119 -11.40 5.72 15.80
C ASP A 119 -11.27 4.23 16.13
N MET A 120 -10.67 3.43 15.24
CA MET A 120 -10.33 2.03 15.51
C MET A 120 -9.39 1.88 16.71
N GLU A 121 -8.34 2.71 16.81
CA GLU A 121 -7.45 2.75 17.98
C GLU A 121 -8.22 3.02 19.28
N GLY A 122 -9.18 3.95 19.23
CA GLY A 122 -10.05 4.28 20.35
C GLY A 122 -10.95 3.12 20.84
N ILE A 123 -11.19 2.11 20.00
CA ILE A 123 -11.90 0.89 20.40
C ILE A 123 -10.97 -0.06 21.16
N VAL A 124 -9.73 -0.24 20.69
CA VAL A 124 -8.76 -1.17 21.30
C VAL A 124 -8.39 -0.73 22.71
N LYS A 125 -8.17 0.56 22.95
CA LYS A 125 -7.79 1.09 24.27
C LYS A 125 -8.88 0.97 25.35
N ARG A 126 -10.11 0.64 24.97
CA ARG A 126 -11.24 0.50 25.92
C ARG A 126 -11.49 -0.93 26.39
N LYS A 127 -10.63 -1.88 26.03
CA LYS A 127 -10.66 -3.28 26.47
C LYS A 127 -9.40 -3.62 27.26
#